data_AF-A0A176YTQ9-F1
#
_entry.id   AF-A0A176YTQ9-F1
#
_cell.length_a   1.000
_cell.length_b   1.000
_cell.length_c   1.000
_cell.angle_alpha   90.00
_cell.angle_beta   90.00
_cell.angle_gamma   90.00
#
_symmetry.space_group_name_H-M   'P 1'
#
loop_
_entity.id
_entity.type
_entity.pdbx_description
1 polymer ?
#
loop_
_entity_poly.entity_id
_entity_poly.type
_entity_poly.pdbx_seq_one_letter_code
_entity_poly.pdbx_strand_id
1 'polypeptide(L)'
;MRYATLILTVLALIGPTRADAVAPQIDPRASLGVVQQWIYNYRTKPDYAHVPAAVRVLFHSQTFKEPENAGIYLGFIAGAIASNPLKAEQLVNSFFPVPPEDEWVIVRAIAYSGLPDWRDLLRRVAPKMPERRVMIDSYLNGTLPTLAEIPLEEPKPGMFDKLRNSFTRNPFKKEEKKLDTKLTFATSQDLLDTLWGYYFATGSHVPIMRITQMLPWSKSRDTLDKLTVGSMARYTLASYAVRDNALREFLRGELALRPEPVKGPLTEVIQAADTVQLSALRRDALAAVEELKTKGSDARRNLDFWGQVGVGALALGCVSAAALGQVAVGVPCVIGGATSQGLLSFWEKQQ
;
A
#
# COMPACT_ATOMS: atom_id res chain seq x y z
N MET A 1 -58.29 -18.13 62.46
CA MET A 1 -57.75 -16.86 63.01
C MET A 1 -56.39 -16.63 62.36
N ARG A 2 -56.31 -15.70 61.38
CA ARG A 2 -55.45 -14.49 61.40
C ARG A 2 -53.97 -14.81 61.73
N TYR A 3 -52.95 -14.63 60.91
CA TYR A 3 -52.44 -13.43 60.22
C TYR A 3 -51.34 -13.88 59.21
N ALA A 4 -51.38 -13.43 57.94
CA ALA A 4 -50.61 -12.29 57.36
C ALA A 4 -49.17 -12.66 56.91
N THR A 5 -48.96 -12.85 55.59
CA THR A 5 -48.22 -11.96 54.66
C THR A 5 -46.69 -11.98 54.73
N LEU A 6 -46.03 -12.54 53.71
CA LEU A 6 -45.13 -11.82 52.78
C LEU A 6 -44.53 -12.81 51.75
N ILE A 7 -45.01 -12.74 50.51
CA ILE A 7 -44.39 -13.38 49.34
C ILE A 7 -43.51 -12.31 48.69
N LEU A 8 -42.19 -12.47 48.79
CA LEU A 8 -41.21 -11.67 48.06
C LEU A 8 -40.94 -12.38 46.73
N THR A 9 -41.64 -11.95 45.68
CA THR A 9 -41.32 -12.29 44.29
C THR A 9 -40.07 -11.53 43.86
N VAL A 10 -38.92 -12.20 43.85
CA VAL A 10 -37.70 -11.71 43.16
C VAL A 10 -37.82 -12.10 41.69
N LEU A 11 -38.27 -11.14 40.88
CA LEU A 11 -38.27 -11.23 39.43
C LEU A 11 -36.82 -10.99 38.95
N ALA A 12 -36.05 -12.06 38.75
CA ALA A 12 -34.73 -11.98 38.13
C ALA A 12 -34.91 -11.65 36.64
N LEU A 13 -34.66 -10.39 36.27
CA LEU A 13 -34.45 -9.95 34.91
C LEU A 13 -33.21 -10.65 34.33
N ILE A 14 -33.42 -11.77 33.64
CA ILE A 14 -32.42 -12.36 32.74
C ILE A 14 -32.43 -11.49 31.49
N GLY A 15 -31.66 -10.41 31.50
CA GLY A 15 -31.28 -9.71 30.27
C GLY A 15 -30.40 -10.63 29.42
N PRO A 16 -30.51 -10.60 28.08
CA PRO A 16 -29.59 -11.35 27.23
C PRO A 16 -28.19 -10.78 27.45
N THR A 17 -27.31 -11.54 28.09
CA THR A 17 -25.88 -11.27 28.10
C THR A 17 -25.42 -11.31 26.64
N ARG A 18 -25.17 -10.14 26.05
CA ARG A 18 -24.31 -10.05 24.87
C ARG A 18 -23.00 -10.72 25.27
N ALA A 19 -22.75 -11.90 24.70
CA ALA A 19 -21.42 -12.45 24.65
C ALA A 19 -20.59 -11.45 23.83
N ASP A 20 -19.91 -10.54 24.52
CA ASP A 20 -18.82 -9.78 23.92
C ASP A 20 -17.82 -10.80 23.40
N ALA A 21 -17.74 -10.92 22.08
CA ALA A 21 -16.68 -11.67 21.43
C ALA A 21 -15.36 -11.10 21.93
N VAL A 22 -14.66 -11.88 22.76
CA VAL A 22 -13.36 -11.53 23.32
C VAL A 22 -12.41 -11.33 22.14
N ALA A 23 -12.04 -10.08 21.89
CA ALA A 23 -11.00 -9.77 20.91
C ALA A 23 -9.70 -10.49 21.31
N PRO A 24 -8.97 -11.11 20.37
CA PRO A 24 -7.75 -11.82 20.71
C PRO A 24 -6.73 -10.84 21.30
N GLN A 25 -6.42 -11.01 22.59
CA GLN A 25 -5.27 -10.38 23.22
C GLN A 25 -4.02 -10.87 22.49
N ILE A 26 -3.20 -9.97 21.95
CA ILE A 26 -1.96 -10.36 21.27
C ILE A 26 -0.96 -10.81 22.34
N ASP A 27 -0.80 -12.13 22.46
CA ASP A 27 0.34 -12.73 23.16
C ASP A 27 1.64 -12.29 22.46
N PRO A 28 2.70 -11.86 23.17
CA PRO A 28 4.03 -11.67 22.61
C PRO A 28 4.61 -12.88 21.84
N ARG A 29 4.03 -14.08 22.01
CA ARG A 29 4.31 -15.30 21.24
C ARG A 29 3.37 -15.54 20.06
N ALA A 30 2.50 -14.58 19.76
CA ALA A 30 1.57 -14.67 18.65
C ALA A 30 2.33 -14.88 17.34
N SER A 31 1.82 -15.79 16.50
CA SER A 31 2.36 -16.00 15.17
C SER A 31 2.08 -14.78 14.28
N LEU A 32 2.88 -14.60 13.22
CA LEU A 32 2.66 -13.57 12.21
C LEU A 32 1.20 -13.56 11.69
N GLY A 33 0.59 -14.73 11.51
CA GLY A 33 -0.80 -14.85 11.07
C GLY A 33 -1.81 -14.24 12.03
N VAL A 34 -1.58 -14.35 13.34
CA VAL A 34 -2.44 -13.72 14.36
C VAL A 34 -2.32 -12.20 14.29
N VAL A 35 -1.10 -11.67 14.15
CA VAL A 35 -0.86 -10.22 14.03
C VAL A 35 -1.47 -9.67 12.74
N GLN A 36 -1.32 -10.38 11.61
CA GLN A 36 -1.97 -10.02 10.36
C GLN A 36 -3.48 -9.91 10.53
N GLN A 37 -4.12 -10.94 11.11
CA GLN A 37 -5.56 -10.93 11.34
C GLN A 37 -5.99 -9.81 12.30
N TRP A 38 -5.18 -9.51 13.31
CA TRP A 38 -5.44 -8.40 14.21
C TRP A 38 -5.34 -7.05 13.49
N ILE A 39 -4.31 -6.81 12.67
CA ILE A 39 -4.16 -5.59 11.86
C ILE A 39 -5.41 -5.37 10.99
N TYR A 40 -5.88 -6.42 10.30
CA TYR A 40 -7.07 -6.32 9.44
C TYR A 40 -8.33 -5.94 10.21
N ASN A 41 -8.47 -6.38 11.46
CA ASN A 41 -9.65 -6.11 12.28
C ASN A 41 -9.47 -4.93 13.24
N TYR A 42 -8.27 -4.33 13.30
CA TYR A 42 -7.88 -3.34 14.30
C TYR A 42 -8.88 -2.18 14.38
N ARG A 43 -9.34 -1.69 13.22
CA ARG A 43 -10.28 -0.57 13.13
C ARG A 43 -11.62 -0.81 13.80
N THR A 44 -12.06 -2.06 13.92
CA THR A 44 -13.35 -2.40 14.55
C THR A 44 -13.34 -2.12 16.06
N LYS A 45 -12.17 -2.29 16.69
CA LYS A 45 -11.93 -1.99 18.09
C LYS A 45 -10.45 -1.62 18.27
N PRO A 46 -10.08 -0.35 18.05
CA PRO A 46 -8.69 0.08 18.11
C PRO A 46 -8.07 -0.21 19.47
N ASP A 47 -6.95 -0.92 19.46
CA ASP A 47 -6.22 -1.33 20.66
C ASP A 47 -4.78 -0.80 20.61
N TYR A 48 -4.67 0.50 20.88
CA TYR A 48 -3.40 1.22 20.81
C TYR A 48 -2.34 0.65 21.77
N ALA A 49 -2.76 0.08 22.90
CA ALA A 49 -1.86 -0.44 23.92
C ALA A 49 -1.06 -1.66 23.43
N HIS A 50 -1.62 -2.44 22.51
CA HIS A 50 -0.99 -3.65 22.00
C HIS A 50 -0.23 -3.46 20.67
N VAL A 51 -0.29 -2.26 20.06
CA VAL A 51 0.52 -1.91 18.88
C VAL A 51 2.01 -2.22 19.09
N PRO A 52 2.65 -1.87 20.22
CA PRO A 52 4.07 -2.21 20.45
C PRO A 52 4.36 -3.71 20.39
N ALA A 53 3.46 -4.54 20.95
CA ALA A 53 3.62 -5.99 20.94
C ALA A 53 3.47 -6.55 19.52
N ALA A 54 2.46 -6.10 18.77
CA ALA A 54 2.25 -6.48 17.38
C ALA A 54 3.46 -6.11 16.51
N VAL A 55 3.98 -4.89 16.65
CA VAL A 55 5.13 -4.40 15.89
C VAL A 55 6.40 -5.19 16.22
N ARG A 56 6.61 -5.55 17.49
CA ARG A 56 7.72 -6.45 17.86
C ARG A 56 7.63 -7.79 17.15
N VAL A 57 6.46 -8.42 17.08
CA VAL A 57 6.29 -9.69 16.35
C VAL A 57 6.70 -9.52 14.88
N LEU A 58 6.32 -8.42 14.23
CA LEU A 58 6.66 -8.14 12.83
C LEU A 58 8.17 -8.04 12.58
N PHE A 59 8.92 -7.40 13.49
CA PHE A 59 10.39 -7.36 13.43
C PHE A 59 10.99 -8.76 13.61
N HIS A 60 10.48 -9.55 14.55
CA HIS A 60 10.98 -10.92 14.80
C HIS A 60 10.66 -11.89 13.67
N SER A 61 9.56 -11.68 12.93
CA SER A 61 9.17 -12.53 11.79
C SER A 61 9.88 -12.17 10.49
N GLN A 62 10.89 -11.30 10.51
CA GLN A 62 11.70 -10.90 9.35
C GLN A 62 10.85 -10.32 8.20
N THR A 63 9.70 -9.75 8.53
CA THR A 63 8.72 -9.25 7.57
C THR A 63 9.20 -7.99 6.84
N PHE A 64 10.24 -7.34 7.36
CA PHE A 64 10.80 -6.10 6.84
C PHE A 64 12.10 -6.29 6.04
N LYS A 65 12.59 -7.54 5.90
CA LYS A 65 13.78 -7.85 5.09
C LYS A 65 13.63 -7.49 3.63
N GLU A 66 12.43 -7.70 3.10
CA GLU A 66 12.05 -7.38 1.73
C GLU A 66 11.11 -6.16 1.76
N PRO A 67 11.58 -4.95 1.42
CA PRO A 67 10.78 -3.73 1.46
C PRO A 67 9.46 -3.84 0.69
N GLU A 68 9.44 -4.60 -0.39
CA GLU A 68 8.27 -4.90 -1.23
C GLU A 68 7.14 -5.62 -0.47
N ASN A 69 7.46 -6.35 0.60
CA ASN A 69 6.50 -7.10 1.41
C ASN A 69 6.11 -6.37 2.70
N ALA A 70 6.80 -5.27 3.00
CA ALA A 70 6.61 -4.49 4.21
C ALA A 70 5.43 -3.51 4.15
N GLY A 71 4.91 -3.21 2.96
CA GLY A 71 3.98 -2.10 2.71
C GLY A 71 2.80 -2.02 3.70
N ILE A 72 2.03 -3.09 3.85
CA ILE A 72 0.86 -3.13 4.76
C ILE A 72 1.27 -2.79 6.19
N TYR A 73 2.38 -3.35 6.65
CA TYR A 73 2.86 -3.18 8.02
C TYR A 73 3.43 -1.79 8.26
N LEU A 74 4.23 -1.28 7.31
CA LEU A 74 4.73 0.09 7.32
C LEU A 74 3.58 1.09 7.39
N GLY A 75 2.57 0.91 6.54
CA GLY A 75 1.35 1.72 6.51
C GLY A 75 0.60 1.66 7.83
N PHE A 76 0.44 0.47 8.40
CA PHE A 76 -0.23 0.30 9.70
C PHE A 76 0.51 1.01 10.83
N ILE A 77 1.84 0.89 10.90
CA ILE A 77 2.66 1.58 11.91
C ILE A 77 2.54 3.10 11.72
N ALA A 78 2.64 3.60 10.49
CA ALA A 78 2.47 5.02 10.17
C ALA A 78 1.09 5.54 10.62
N GLY A 79 0.03 4.79 10.31
CA GLY A 79 -1.33 5.15 10.72
C GLY A 79 -1.54 5.04 12.23
N ALA A 80 -0.91 4.09 12.92
CA ALA A 80 -0.97 4.00 14.38
C ALA A 80 -0.30 5.22 15.02
N ILE A 81 0.86 5.65 14.52
CA ILE A 81 1.52 6.89 14.93
C ILE A 81 0.59 8.10 14.70
N ALA A 82 -0.05 8.19 13.53
CA ALA A 82 -0.98 9.26 13.17
C ALA A 82 -2.22 9.33 14.08
N SER A 83 -2.73 8.18 14.51
CA SER A 83 -4.00 8.06 15.24
C SER A 83 -3.96 8.65 16.65
N ASN A 84 -2.77 8.89 17.20
CA ASN A 84 -2.62 9.51 18.52
C ASN A 84 -1.36 10.38 18.61
N PRO A 85 -1.42 11.64 18.14
CA PRO A 85 -0.26 12.55 18.13
C PRO A 85 0.40 12.73 19.50
N LEU A 86 -0.41 12.81 20.57
CA LEU A 86 0.08 13.01 21.94
C LEU A 86 0.89 11.83 22.48
N LYS A 87 0.60 10.61 21.99
CA LYS A 87 1.32 9.38 22.39
C LYS A 87 2.30 8.89 21.31
N ALA A 88 2.41 9.58 20.19
CA ALA A 88 3.22 9.17 19.05
C ALA A 88 4.69 8.90 19.44
N GLU A 89 5.30 9.80 20.20
CA GLU A 89 6.67 9.64 20.68
C GLU A 89 6.82 8.45 21.64
N GLN A 90 5.88 8.29 22.58
CA GLN A 90 5.87 7.16 23.49
C GLN A 90 5.74 5.84 22.73
N LEU A 91 4.84 5.79 21.74
CA LEU A 91 4.62 4.62 20.89
C LEU A 91 5.89 4.27 20.10
N VAL A 92 6.48 5.25 19.40
CA VAL A 92 7.71 5.02 18.62
C VAL A 92 8.84 4.53 19.52
N ASN A 93 9.02 5.14 20.68
CA ASN A 93 10.04 4.72 21.64
C ASN A 93 9.86 3.29 22.15
N SER A 94 8.61 2.79 22.20
CA SER A 94 8.31 1.43 22.66
C SER A 94 8.64 0.32 21.65
N PHE A 95 8.92 0.68 20.40
CA PHE A 95 9.35 -0.27 19.38
C PHE A 95 10.81 -0.71 19.54
N PHE A 96 11.63 0.09 20.24
CA PHE A 96 13.04 -0.21 20.43
C PHE A 96 13.28 -1.28 21.52
N PRO A 97 14.36 -2.07 21.39
CA PRO A 97 15.35 -2.06 20.29
C PRO A 97 14.79 -2.68 18.99
N VAL A 98 15.20 -2.12 17.85
CA VAL A 98 14.87 -2.62 16.50
C VAL A 98 16.17 -3.12 15.85
N PRO A 99 16.17 -4.23 15.10
CA PRO A 99 17.34 -4.66 14.34
C PRO A 99 17.80 -3.55 13.37
N PRO A 100 19.12 -3.26 13.24
CA PRO A 100 19.60 -2.18 12.38
C PRO A 100 19.10 -2.28 10.94
N GLU A 101 18.99 -3.51 10.40
CA GLU A 101 18.44 -3.80 9.09
C GLU A 101 16.99 -3.31 8.89
N ASP A 102 16.21 -3.22 9.96
CA ASP A 102 14.78 -2.90 9.92
C ASP A 102 14.45 -1.47 10.42
N GLU A 103 15.43 -0.74 10.95
CA GLU A 103 15.25 0.64 11.45
C GLU A 103 14.65 1.61 10.40
N TRP A 104 14.86 1.32 9.11
CA TRP A 104 14.28 2.12 8.02
C TRP A 104 12.75 2.20 8.10
N VAL A 105 12.09 1.16 8.63
CA VAL A 105 10.63 1.11 8.81
C VAL A 105 10.18 2.19 9.77
N ILE A 106 10.90 2.39 10.87
CA ILE A 106 10.58 3.42 11.86
C ILE A 106 10.74 4.82 11.25
N VAL A 107 11.83 5.04 10.51
CA VAL A 107 12.08 6.32 9.82
C VAL A 107 10.94 6.63 8.84
N ARG A 108 10.60 5.68 7.97
CA ARG A 108 9.51 5.86 6.98
C ARG A 108 8.15 5.99 7.66
N ALA A 109 7.85 5.20 8.69
CA ALA A 109 6.57 5.24 9.39
C ALA A 109 6.31 6.61 10.03
N ILE A 110 7.33 7.23 10.63
CA ILE A 110 7.23 8.61 11.15
C ILE A 110 6.98 9.58 10.01
N ALA A 111 7.76 9.52 8.92
CA ALA A 111 7.58 10.41 7.77
C ALA A 111 6.22 10.23 7.07
N TYR A 112 5.67 9.02 7.09
CA TYR A 112 4.40 8.66 6.45
C TYR A 112 3.19 8.85 7.37
N SER A 113 3.41 9.12 8.66
CA SER A 113 2.34 9.31 9.66
C SER A 113 1.44 10.52 9.37
N GLY A 114 1.92 11.50 8.60
CA GLY A 114 1.16 12.72 8.34
C GLY A 114 0.98 13.63 9.55
N LEU A 115 1.67 13.38 10.67
CA LEU A 115 1.70 14.28 11.82
C LEU A 115 2.30 15.64 11.42
N PRO A 116 1.74 16.80 11.80
CA PRO A 116 2.31 18.09 11.46
C PRO A 116 3.76 18.29 11.95
N ASP A 117 4.09 17.70 13.10
CA ASP A 117 5.39 17.77 13.78
C ASP A 117 6.27 16.53 13.57
N TRP A 118 5.98 15.70 12.55
CA TRP A 118 6.71 14.46 12.28
C TRP A 118 8.23 14.64 12.19
N ARG A 119 8.71 15.78 11.68
CA ARG A 119 10.14 16.10 11.58
C ARG A 119 10.80 16.22 12.94
N ASP A 120 10.12 16.86 13.91
CA ASP A 120 10.64 17.02 15.26
C ASP A 120 10.64 15.69 16.00
N LEU A 121 9.57 14.88 15.82
CA LEU A 121 9.54 13.51 16.30
C LEU A 121 10.71 12.68 15.73
N LEU A 122 10.95 12.76 14.42
CA LEU A 122 12.04 12.03 13.77
C LEU A 122 13.41 12.47 14.32
N ARG A 123 13.63 13.76 14.55
CA ARG A 123 14.87 14.29 15.16
C ARG A 123 15.10 13.76 16.57
N ARG A 124 14.06 13.64 17.39
CA ARG A 124 14.17 13.11 18.76
C ARG A 124 14.49 11.62 18.80
N VAL A 125 14.00 10.86 17.82
CA VAL A 125 14.23 9.41 17.73
C VAL A 125 15.54 9.08 17.00
N ALA A 126 16.04 9.97 16.14
CA ALA A 126 17.24 9.77 15.33
C ALA A 126 18.50 9.27 16.08
N PRO A 127 18.81 9.72 17.32
CA PRO A 127 19.96 9.20 18.07
C PRO A 127 19.93 7.68 18.32
N LYS A 128 18.76 7.05 18.23
CA LYS A 128 18.59 5.59 18.40
C LYS A 128 18.85 4.79 17.12
N MET A 129 18.96 5.44 15.97
CA MET A 129 19.11 4.80 14.64
C MET A 129 20.30 5.41 13.88
N PRO A 130 21.54 5.32 14.43
CA PRO A 130 22.70 5.99 13.85
C PRO A 130 23.02 5.50 12.43
N GLU A 131 22.72 4.24 12.11
CA GLU A 131 22.94 3.65 10.79
C GLU A 131 21.99 4.17 9.70
N ARG A 132 20.90 4.83 10.11
CA ARG A 132 19.90 5.41 9.19
C ARG A 132 20.03 6.91 9.01
N ARG A 133 21.12 7.52 9.48
CA ARG A 133 21.34 8.97 9.40
C ARG A 133 21.14 9.56 7.99
N VAL A 134 21.66 8.90 6.95
CA VAL A 134 21.50 9.35 5.56
C VAL A 134 20.02 9.41 5.14
N MET A 135 19.23 8.40 5.50
CA MET A 135 17.80 8.36 5.22
C MET A 135 17.04 9.42 6.02
N ILE A 136 17.36 9.55 7.31
CA ILE A 136 16.78 10.55 8.20
C ILE A 136 17.02 11.95 7.65
N ASP A 137 18.26 12.28 7.31
CA ASP A 137 18.64 13.57 6.76
C ASP A 137 17.92 13.84 5.42
N SER A 138 17.77 12.81 4.58
CA SER A 138 17.03 12.90 3.31
C SER A 138 15.53 13.16 3.47
N TYR A 139 14.89 12.69 4.55
CA TYR A 139 13.52 13.06 4.87
C TYR A 139 13.45 14.47 5.47
N LEU A 140 14.35 14.79 6.40
CA LEU A 140 14.35 16.09 7.09
C LEU A 140 14.61 17.26 6.13
N ASN A 141 15.45 17.06 5.11
CA ASN A 141 15.77 18.07 4.09
C ASN A 141 14.77 18.08 2.90
N GLY A 142 13.79 17.17 2.88
CA GLY A 142 12.77 17.09 1.82
C GLY A 142 13.23 16.44 0.52
N THR A 143 14.36 15.73 0.50
CA THR A 143 14.82 14.96 -0.68
C THR A 143 13.97 13.72 -0.90
N LEU A 144 13.53 13.06 0.18
CA LEU A 144 12.60 11.92 0.13
C LEU A 144 11.16 12.38 0.37
N PRO A 145 10.20 11.92 -0.44
CA PRO A 145 8.80 12.32 -0.31
C PRO A 145 8.11 11.60 0.84
N THR A 146 7.20 12.31 1.52
CA THR A 146 6.22 11.69 2.43
C THR A 146 5.15 10.94 1.64
N LEU A 147 4.38 10.06 2.30
CA LEU A 147 3.31 9.27 1.66
C LEU A 147 2.31 10.15 0.88
N ALA A 148 2.04 11.36 1.39
CA ALA A 148 1.15 12.32 0.77
C ALA A 148 1.73 12.93 -0.52
N GLU A 149 3.05 13.08 -0.61
CA GLU A 149 3.76 13.75 -1.70
C GLU A 149 4.15 12.82 -2.86
N ILE A 150 4.17 11.50 -2.64
CA ILE A 150 4.57 10.53 -3.67
C ILE A 150 3.60 10.59 -4.87
N PRO A 151 4.05 10.96 -6.07
CA PRO A 151 3.14 11.13 -7.20
C PRO A 151 2.53 9.80 -7.65
N LEU A 152 1.31 9.87 -8.21
CA LEU A 152 0.65 8.69 -8.79
C LEU A 152 1.43 8.17 -10.00
N GLU A 153 1.79 9.06 -10.91
CA GLU A 153 2.61 8.78 -12.09
C GLU A 153 3.72 9.83 -12.21
N GLU A 154 4.77 9.52 -12.96
CA GLU A 154 5.74 10.53 -13.35
C GLU A 154 5.07 11.63 -14.19
N PRO A 155 5.47 12.90 -14.01
CA PRO A 155 4.98 13.97 -14.85
C PRO A 155 5.36 13.70 -16.31
N LYS A 156 4.35 13.58 -17.19
CA LYS A 156 4.59 13.42 -18.63
C LYS A 156 5.43 14.61 -19.12
N PRO A 157 6.53 14.39 -19.87
CA PRO A 157 7.34 15.47 -20.39
C PRO A 157 6.49 16.41 -21.25
N GLY A 158 6.59 17.72 -20.99
CA GLY A 158 5.81 18.74 -21.68
C GLY A 158 6.12 18.77 -23.18
N MET A 159 5.23 19.37 -23.98
CA MET A 159 5.44 19.54 -25.42
C MET A 159 6.75 20.27 -25.74
N PHE A 160 7.16 21.21 -24.87
CA PHE A 160 8.44 21.90 -24.93
C PHE A 160 9.66 21.00 -24.64
N ASP A 161 9.53 20.06 -23.69
CA ASP A 161 10.60 19.08 -23.41
C ASP A 161 10.76 18.09 -24.56
N LYS A 162 9.65 17.66 -25.18
CA LYS A 162 9.68 16.83 -26.39
C LYS A 162 10.34 17.55 -27.55
N LEU A 163 10.03 18.84 -27.76
CA LEU A 163 10.64 19.66 -28.81
C LEU A 163 12.15 19.82 -28.55
N ARG A 164 12.56 20.19 -27.34
CA ARG A 164 13.97 20.33 -26.96
C ARG A 164 14.73 19.03 -27.14
N ASN A 165 14.17 17.91 -26.68
CA ASN A 165 14.77 16.59 -26.82
C ASN A 165 14.90 16.16 -28.29
N SER A 166 13.97 16.56 -29.17
CA SER A 166 14.04 16.27 -30.60
C SER A 166 15.14 17.08 -31.32
N PHE A 167 15.43 18.31 -30.85
CA PHE A 167 16.50 19.15 -31.39
C PHE A 167 17.90 18.80 -30.85
N THR A 168 18.00 18.23 -29.65
CA THR A 168 19.29 17.83 -29.04
C THR A 168 19.63 16.35 -29.20
N ARG A 169 18.83 15.58 -29.95
CA ARG A 169 19.02 14.14 -30.15
C ARG A 169 20.21 13.87 -31.07
N ASN A 170 21.40 13.81 -30.47
CA ASN A 170 22.62 13.40 -31.18
C ASN A 170 22.52 11.89 -31.48
N PRO A 171 22.42 11.45 -32.76
CA PRO A 171 22.11 10.06 -33.12
C PRO A 171 23.17 9.04 -32.69
N PHE A 172 24.33 9.50 -32.22
CA PHE A 172 25.45 8.66 -31.75
C PHE A 172 25.61 8.65 -30.22
N LYS A 173 24.81 9.41 -29.47
CA LYS A 173 24.87 9.37 -28.01
C LYS A 173 23.98 8.23 -27.53
N LYS A 174 24.61 7.13 -27.08
CA LYS A 174 23.94 6.06 -26.32
C LYS A 174 23.07 6.74 -25.27
N GLU A 175 21.75 6.57 -25.36
CA GLU A 175 20.85 6.95 -24.27
C GLU A 175 21.25 6.07 -23.09
N GLU A 176 22.10 6.61 -22.21
CA GLU A 176 22.22 6.10 -20.86
C GLU A 176 20.84 6.26 -20.25
N LYS A 177 20.04 5.19 -20.31
CA LYS A 177 18.81 5.04 -19.56
C LYS A 177 19.22 5.17 -18.10
N LYS A 178 19.24 6.41 -17.59
CA LYS A 178 19.35 6.67 -16.15
C LYS A 178 18.26 5.82 -15.54
N LEU A 179 18.64 4.89 -14.65
CA LEU A 179 17.65 4.17 -13.86
C LEU A 179 16.71 5.21 -13.26
N ASP A 180 15.42 5.11 -13.55
CA ASP A 180 14.43 6.02 -12.98
C ASP A 180 14.38 5.73 -11.48
N THR A 181 15.01 6.61 -10.70
CA THR A 181 15.08 6.53 -9.24
C THR A 181 13.88 7.21 -8.58
N LYS A 182 12.91 7.67 -9.36
CA LYS A 182 11.72 8.37 -8.87
C LYS A 182 10.68 7.35 -8.41
N LEU A 183 10.44 7.33 -7.10
CA LEU A 183 9.39 6.54 -6.49
C LEU A 183 8.00 7.10 -6.89
N THR A 184 7.17 6.27 -7.52
CA THR A 184 5.77 6.60 -7.85
C THR A 184 4.85 5.42 -7.55
N PHE A 185 3.55 5.65 -7.38
CA PHE A 185 2.60 4.55 -7.20
C PHE A 185 2.50 3.65 -8.43
N ALA A 186 2.66 4.18 -9.64
CA ALA A 186 2.60 3.39 -10.87
C ALA A 186 3.77 2.39 -11.00
N THR A 187 4.86 2.61 -10.28
CA THR A 187 6.09 1.81 -10.33
C THR A 187 6.37 1.05 -9.03
N SER A 188 5.51 1.19 -8.00
CA SER A 188 5.77 0.68 -6.65
C SER A 188 4.52 0.07 -6.03
N GLN A 189 4.43 -1.26 -6.05
CA GLN A 189 3.29 -2.02 -5.53
C GLN A 189 3.16 -1.93 -3.99
N ASP A 190 4.29 -1.85 -3.28
CA ASP A 190 4.35 -1.69 -1.81
C ASP A 190 3.64 -0.43 -1.32
N LEU A 191 3.55 0.61 -2.14
CA LEU A 191 2.86 1.84 -1.78
C LEU A 191 1.33 1.66 -1.74
N LEU A 192 0.76 0.83 -2.62
CA LEU A 192 -0.66 0.46 -2.53
C LEU A 192 -0.93 -0.24 -1.19
N ASP A 193 -0.07 -1.19 -0.83
CA ASP A 193 -0.13 -1.92 0.43
C ASP A 193 0.02 -0.97 1.64
N THR A 194 0.89 0.05 1.53
CA THR A 194 1.08 1.10 2.55
C THR A 194 -0.19 1.92 2.76
N LEU A 195 -0.93 2.26 1.69
CA LEU A 195 -2.21 2.96 1.81
C LEU A 195 -3.25 2.10 2.56
N TRP A 196 -3.30 0.80 2.27
CA TRP A 196 -4.19 -0.12 2.99
C TRP A 196 -3.83 -0.27 4.46
N GLY A 197 -2.54 -0.43 4.77
CA GLY A 197 -2.06 -0.46 6.15
C GLY A 197 -2.47 0.79 6.93
N TYR A 198 -2.28 1.96 6.33
CA TYR A 198 -2.67 3.24 6.93
C TYR A 198 -4.19 3.32 7.15
N TYR A 199 -4.99 2.83 6.20
CA TYR A 199 -6.44 2.73 6.35
C TYR A 199 -6.83 1.81 7.51
N PHE A 200 -6.21 0.64 7.66
CA PHE A 200 -6.53 -0.31 8.73
C PHE A 200 -6.22 0.25 10.12
N ALA A 201 -5.19 1.08 10.26
CA ALA A 201 -4.85 1.71 11.52
C ALA A 201 -5.76 2.91 11.86
N THR A 202 -6.12 3.73 10.85
CA THR A 202 -6.77 5.04 11.09
C THR A 202 -8.26 5.09 10.77
N GLY A 203 -8.71 4.30 9.80
CA GLY A 203 -10.02 4.47 9.17
C GLY A 203 -10.19 5.70 8.30
N SER A 204 -9.12 6.47 8.06
CA SER A 204 -9.16 7.66 7.20
C SER A 204 -9.47 7.26 5.77
N HIS A 205 -10.40 7.95 5.11
CA HIS A 205 -10.70 7.70 3.71
C HIS A 205 -9.68 8.32 2.73
N VAL A 206 -8.73 9.12 3.22
CA VAL A 206 -7.70 9.76 2.37
C VAL A 206 -6.87 8.73 1.60
N PRO A 207 -6.33 7.65 2.21
CA PRO A 207 -5.73 6.54 1.48
C PRO A 207 -6.65 5.93 0.43
N ILE A 208 -7.93 5.70 0.76
CA ILE A 208 -8.92 5.10 -0.15
C ILE A 208 -9.15 5.96 -1.39
N MET A 209 -9.21 7.28 -1.23
CA MET A 209 -9.31 8.20 -2.35
C MET A 209 -8.10 8.07 -3.28
N ARG A 210 -6.89 7.92 -2.72
CA ARG A 210 -5.66 7.75 -3.50
C ARG A 210 -5.64 6.42 -4.25
N ILE A 211 -6.09 5.33 -3.62
CA ILE A 211 -6.25 4.03 -4.29
C ILE A 211 -7.29 4.14 -5.42
N THR A 212 -8.39 4.86 -5.20
CA THR A 212 -9.44 5.09 -6.20
C THR A 212 -8.89 5.80 -7.44
N GLN A 213 -7.92 6.70 -7.28
CA GLN A 213 -7.26 7.39 -8.40
C GLN A 213 -6.38 6.47 -9.26
N MET A 214 -5.99 5.29 -8.76
CA MET A 214 -5.22 4.28 -9.51
C MET A 214 -6.12 3.36 -10.35
N LEU A 215 -7.43 3.35 -10.11
CA LEU A 215 -8.36 2.47 -10.81
C LEU A 215 -8.33 2.57 -12.35
N PRO A 216 -8.15 3.74 -12.98
CA PRO A 216 -8.04 3.83 -14.43
C PRO A 216 -6.91 2.96 -15.00
N TRP A 217 -5.85 2.72 -14.21
CA TRP A 217 -4.72 1.90 -14.62
C TRP A 217 -5.09 0.43 -14.83
N SER A 218 -6.15 -0.07 -14.20
CA SER A 218 -6.67 -1.43 -14.44
C SER A 218 -7.12 -1.67 -15.88
N LYS A 219 -7.31 -0.60 -16.66
CA LYS A 219 -7.66 -0.63 -18.08
C LYS A 219 -6.52 -0.15 -18.99
N SER A 220 -5.41 0.34 -18.42
CA SER A 220 -4.26 0.84 -19.18
C SER A 220 -3.47 -0.32 -19.80
N ARG A 221 -2.95 -0.10 -21.01
CA ARG A 221 -2.03 -1.01 -21.70
C ARG A 221 -0.66 -0.35 -21.93
N ASP A 222 -0.31 0.62 -21.09
CA ASP A 222 0.94 1.38 -21.20
C ASP A 222 2.14 0.55 -20.74
N THR A 223 2.12 0.11 -19.47
CA THR A 223 3.19 -0.65 -18.83
C THR A 223 2.61 -1.76 -17.95
N LEU A 224 3.40 -2.82 -17.76
CA LEU A 224 3.00 -3.96 -16.92
C LEU A 224 2.81 -3.55 -15.46
N ASP A 225 3.70 -2.72 -14.91
CA ASP A 225 3.64 -2.29 -13.52
C ASP A 225 2.37 -1.48 -13.25
N LYS A 226 2.08 -0.50 -14.12
CA LYS A 226 0.87 0.33 -14.02
C LYS A 226 -0.39 -0.51 -14.09
N LEU A 227 -0.49 -1.43 -15.05
CA LEU A 227 -1.63 -2.35 -15.16
C LEU A 227 -1.76 -3.25 -13.93
N THR A 228 -0.64 -3.73 -13.39
CA THR A 228 -0.61 -4.59 -12.20
C THR A 228 -1.10 -3.84 -10.97
N VAL A 229 -0.54 -2.65 -10.69
CA VAL A 229 -0.97 -1.81 -9.56
C VAL A 229 -2.44 -1.42 -9.69
N GLY A 230 -2.89 -1.00 -10.87
CA GLY A 230 -4.30 -0.68 -11.13
C GLY A 230 -5.24 -1.86 -10.92
N SER A 231 -4.85 -3.04 -11.39
CA SER A 231 -5.63 -4.27 -11.22
C SER A 231 -5.70 -4.71 -9.76
N MET A 232 -4.58 -4.60 -9.02
CA MET A 232 -4.53 -4.86 -7.58
C MET A 232 -5.37 -3.86 -6.80
N ALA A 233 -5.31 -2.57 -7.13
CA ALA A 233 -6.15 -1.53 -6.52
C ALA A 233 -7.64 -1.85 -6.71
N ARG A 234 -8.04 -2.22 -7.93
CA ARG A 234 -9.42 -2.64 -8.25
C ARG A 234 -9.86 -3.85 -7.43
N TYR A 235 -9.04 -4.91 -7.42
CA TYR A 235 -9.35 -6.14 -6.70
C TYR A 235 -9.42 -5.95 -5.18
N THR A 236 -8.43 -5.26 -4.60
CA THR A 236 -8.33 -5.06 -3.14
C THR A 236 -9.45 -4.17 -2.62
N LEU A 237 -9.79 -3.10 -3.35
CA LEU A 237 -10.94 -2.27 -2.99
C LEU A 237 -12.23 -3.09 -2.92
N ALA A 238 -12.49 -3.92 -3.92
CA ALA A 238 -13.69 -4.77 -3.93
C ALA A 238 -13.66 -5.77 -2.79
N SER A 239 -12.53 -6.47 -2.60
CA SER A 239 -12.34 -7.48 -1.56
C SER A 239 -12.58 -6.93 -0.15
N TYR A 240 -12.02 -5.77 0.16
CA TYR A 240 -12.24 -5.16 1.46
C TYR A 240 -13.65 -4.55 1.60
N ALA A 241 -14.22 -3.98 0.54
CA ALA A 241 -15.59 -3.46 0.56
C ALA A 241 -16.66 -4.54 0.76
N VAL A 242 -16.40 -5.81 0.41
CA VAL A 242 -17.28 -6.95 0.77
C VAL A 242 -17.45 -7.03 2.29
N ARG A 243 -16.35 -6.90 3.04
CA ARG A 243 -16.30 -7.10 4.49
C ARG A 243 -16.58 -5.83 5.29
N ASP A 244 -16.39 -4.68 4.66
CA ASP A 244 -16.43 -3.37 5.30
C ASP A 244 -17.57 -2.53 4.70
N ASN A 245 -18.71 -2.55 5.37
CA ASN A 245 -19.89 -1.82 4.92
C ASN A 245 -19.65 -0.30 4.86
N ALA A 246 -18.88 0.25 5.81
CA ALA A 246 -18.58 1.68 5.84
C ALA A 246 -17.72 2.08 4.63
N LEU A 247 -16.72 1.27 4.28
CA LEU A 247 -15.94 1.47 3.06
C LEU A 247 -16.83 1.40 1.82
N ARG A 248 -17.72 0.43 1.74
CA ARG A 248 -18.61 0.26 0.59
C ARG A 248 -19.54 1.44 0.37
N GLU A 249 -20.18 1.93 1.43
CA GLU A 249 -21.03 3.11 1.38
C GLU A 249 -20.24 4.38 1.04
N PHE A 250 -19.01 4.51 1.56
CA PHE A 250 -18.11 5.59 1.14
C PHE A 250 -17.81 5.55 -0.37
N LEU A 251 -17.45 4.38 -0.92
CA LEU A 251 -17.18 4.23 -2.36
C LEU A 251 -18.41 4.56 -3.22
N ARG A 252 -19.62 4.18 -2.77
CA ARG A 252 -20.89 4.54 -3.43
C ARG A 252 -21.15 6.04 -3.41
N GLY A 253 -20.95 6.68 -2.27
CA GLY A 253 -21.13 8.13 -2.12
C GLY A 253 -20.19 8.94 -3.02
N GLU A 254 -18.95 8.47 -3.19
CA GLU A 254 -17.96 9.14 -4.04
C GLU A 254 -18.20 8.93 -5.54
N LEU A 255 -18.95 7.90 -5.96
CA LEU A 255 -19.06 7.48 -7.36
C LEU A 255 -19.51 8.63 -8.29
N ALA A 256 -20.50 9.41 -7.86
CA ALA A 256 -21.04 10.50 -8.67
C ALA A 256 -20.04 11.66 -8.86
N LEU A 257 -19.13 11.85 -7.89
CA LEU A 257 -18.16 12.95 -7.86
C LEU A 257 -16.88 12.64 -8.66
N ARG A 258 -16.65 11.37 -9.02
CA ARG A 258 -15.44 10.97 -9.73
C ARG A 258 -15.48 11.33 -11.22
N PRO A 259 -14.33 11.55 -11.86
CA PRO A 259 -14.27 11.71 -13.31
C PRO A 259 -14.51 10.37 -14.04
N GLU A 260 -14.96 10.44 -15.30
CA GLU A 260 -15.33 9.26 -16.11
C GLU A 260 -14.28 8.12 -16.14
N PRO A 261 -12.96 8.38 -16.26
CA PRO A 261 -11.96 7.31 -16.27
C PRO A 261 -11.92 6.49 -14.97
N VAL A 262 -12.36 7.08 -13.86
CA VAL A 262 -12.44 6.44 -12.54
C VAL A 262 -13.81 5.81 -12.31
N LYS A 263 -14.90 6.48 -12.76
CA LYS A 263 -16.28 6.02 -12.53
C LYS A 263 -16.52 4.60 -13.02
N GLY A 264 -16.09 4.27 -14.24
CA GLY A 264 -16.27 2.94 -14.82
C GLY A 264 -15.67 1.83 -13.95
N PRO A 265 -14.33 1.84 -13.76
CA PRO A 265 -13.66 0.91 -12.85
C PRO A 265 -14.21 0.91 -11.42
N LEU A 266 -14.58 2.06 -10.86
CA LEU A 266 -15.15 2.15 -9.52
C LEU A 266 -16.54 1.49 -9.43
N THR A 267 -17.34 1.60 -10.49
CA THR A 267 -18.63 0.91 -10.60
C THR A 267 -18.43 -0.60 -10.56
N GLU A 268 -17.43 -1.12 -11.29
CA GLU A 268 -17.10 -2.55 -11.28
C GLU A 268 -16.68 -3.02 -9.88
N VAL A 269 -15.90 -2.21 -9.15
CA VAL A 269 -15.51 -2.48 -7.76
C VAL A 269 -16.73 -2.61 -6.85
N ILE A 270 -17.63 -1.63 -6.91
CA ILE A 270 -18.83 -1.59 -6.07
C ILE A 270 -19.73 -2.79 -6.40
N GLN A 271 -19.98 -3.06 -7.69
CA GLN A 271 -20.79 -4.19 -8.15
C GLN A 271 -20.20 -5.53 -7.71
N ALA A 272 -18.88 -5.72 -7.84
CA ALA A 272 -18.22 -6.94 -7.40
C ALA A 272 -18.29 -7.10 -5.87
N ALA A 273 -18.21 -6.00 -5.11
CA ALA A 273 -18.38 -6.03 -3.66
C ALA A 273 -19.82 -6.36 -3.25
N ASP A 274 -20.81 -5.80 -3.94
CA ASP A 274 -22.24 -6.01 -3.67
C ASP A 274 -22.70 -7.44 -4.00
N THR A 275 -22.18 -7.99 -5.09
CA THR A 275 -22.51 -9.34 -5.56
C THR A 275 -21.56 -10.41 -5.02
N VAL A 276 -20.52 -10.00 -4.27
CA VAL A 276 -19.45 -10.88 -3.76
C VAL A 276 -18.75 -11.67 -4.89
N GLN A 277 -18.71 -11.11 -6.11
CA GLN A 277 -18.12 -11.75 -7.30
C GLN A 277 -16.67 -11.31 -7.54
N LEU A 278 -15.80 -11.49 -6.54
CA LEU A 278 -14.39 -11.11 -6.64
C LEU A 278 -13.61 -11.92 -7.68
N SER A 279 -14.07 -13.14 -7.99
CA SER A 279 -13.39 -14.03 -8.94
C SER A 279 -13.39 -13.49 -10.37
N ALA A 280 -14.42 -12.74 -10.77
CA ALA A 280 -14.49 -12.09 -12.08
C ALA A 280 -13.39 -11.02 -12.21
N LEU A 281 -13.28 -10.13 -11.21
CA LEU A 281 -12.23 -9.10 -11.20
C LEU A 281 -10.82 -9.70 -11.27
N ARG A 282 -10.59 -10.81 -10.57
CA ARG A 282 -9.32 -11.55 -10.60
C ARG A 282 -9.02 -12.12 -12.00
N ARG A 283 -9.99 -12.80 -12.62
CA ARG A 283 -9.82 -13.39 -13.96
C ARG A 283 -9.54 -12.30 -15.01
N ASP A 284 -10.29 -11.21 -14.97
CA ASP A 284 -10.09 -10.07 -15.87
C ASP A 284 -8.70 -9.47 -15.75
N ALA A 285 -8.20 -9.30 -14.52
CA ALA A 285 -6.86 -8.77 -14.27
C ALA A 285 -5.77 -9.69 -14.85
N LEU A 286 -5.88 -11.00 -14.62
CA LEU A 286 -4.93 -11.98 -15.15
C LEU A 286 -4.95 -12.01 -16.68
N ALA A 287 -6.14 -11.96 -17.28
CA ALA A 287 -6.28 -11.91 -18.73
C ALA A 287 -5.68 -10.62 -19.33
N ALA A 288 -5.87 -9.47 -18.69
CA ALA A 288 -5.31 -8.20 -19.14
C ALA A 288 -3.77 -8.20 -19.09
N VAL A 289 -3.20 -8.77 -18.02
CA VAL A 289 -1.75 -8.93 -17.86
C VAL A 289 -1.18 -9.87 -18.92
N GLU A 290 -1.81 -11.02 -19.15
CA GLU A 290 -1.38 -11.98 -20.17
C GLU A 290 -1.46 -11.39 -21.58
N GLU A 291 -2.55 -10.68 -21.88
CA GLU A 291 -2.68 -9.98 -23.15
C GLU A 291 -1.60 -8.90 -23.34
N LEU A 292 -1.25 -8.14 -22.29
CA LEU A 292 -0.20 -7.13 -22.38
C LEU A 292 1.18 -7.77 -22.57
N LYS A 293 1.45 -8.90 -21.92
CA LYS A 293 2.69 -9.68 -22.09
C LYS A 293 2.82 -10.24 -23.50
N THR A 294 1.73 -10.79 -24.03
CA THR A 294 1.71 -11.45 -25.35
C THR A 294 1.74 -10.45 -26.50
N LYS A 295 0.88 -9.42 -26.47
CA LYS A 295 0.70 -8.48 -27.59
C LYS A 295 1.53 -7.19 -27.47
N GLY A 296 2.18 -6.96 -26.32
CA GLY A 296 2.89 -5.70 -26.04
C GLY A 296 1.96 -4.50 -25.81
N SER A 297 2.57 -3.36 -25.44
CA SER A 297 1.86 -2.13 -25.09
C SER A 297 1.18 -1.46 -26.29
N ASP A 298 0.17 -0.62 -26.04
CA ASP A 298 -0.54 0.09 -27.12
C ASP A 298 0.40 1.01 -27.91
N ALA A 299 1.43 1.57 -27.26
CA ALA A 299 2.49 2.31 -27.93
C ALA A 299 3.26 1.45 -28.94
N ARG A 300 3.43 0.15 -28.69
CA ARG A 300 4.03 -0.79 -29.66
C ARG A 300 3.08 -1.13 -30.81
N ARG A 301 1.79 -1.29 -30.53
CA ARG A 301 0.77 -1.62 -31.55
C ARG A 301 0.50 -0.45 -32.50
N ASN A 302 0.58 0.78 -31.99
CA ASN A 302 0.36 1.99 -32.78
C ASN A 302 1.59 2.44 -33.59
N LEU A 303 2.73 1.72 -33.48
CA LEU A 303 3.86 1.89 -34.40
C LEU A 303 3.53 1.38 -35.81
N ASP A 304 2.60 0.42 -35.95
CA ASP A 304 2.17 -0.09 -37.25
C ASP A 304 1.35 0.98 -38.03
N PHE A 305 0.69 1.91 -37.35
CA PHE A 305 0.01 3.04 -37.98
C PHE A 305 0.97 4.16 -38.41
N TRP A 306 2.14 4.27 -37.76
CA TRP A 306 3.24 5.13 -38.20
C TRP A 306 4.17 4.45 -39.23
N GLY A 307 3.82 3.24 -39.68
CA GLY A 307 4.57 2.43 -40.65
C GLY A 307 4.57 2.94 -42.10
N GLN A 308 4.03 4.13 -42.40
CA GLN A 308 4.12 4.75 -43.73
C GLN A 308 5.11 5.93 -43.84
N VAL A 309 5.78 6.35 -42.76
CA VAL A 309 6.89 7.32 -42.86
C VAL A 309 8.10 6.74 -42.12
N GLY A 310 9.05 6.23 -42.92
CA GLY A 310 10.10 5.34 -42.47
C GLY A 310 10.95 5.84 -41.31
N VAL A 311 10.99 5.04 -40.24
CA VAL A 311 12.14 4.92 -39.34
C VAL A 311 12.27 3.45 -38.99
N GLY A 312 13.28 2.81 -39.58
CA GLY A 312 13.62 1.42 -39.31
C GLY A 312 14.17 1.21 -37.90
N ALA A 313 13.77 0.07 -37.33
CA ALA A 313 14.54 -0.79 -36.44
C ALA A 313 15.22 -0.17 -35.20
N LEU A 314 14.59 -0.28 -34.03
CA LEU A 314 15.21 -0.39 -32.69
C LEU A 314 14.15 -0.97 -31.71
N ALA A 315 14.39 -1.86 -30.74
CA ALA A 315 15.49 -2.75 -30.38
C ALA A 315 14.94 -3.73 -29.31
N LEU A 316 15.42 -4.97 -29.36
CA LEU A 316 15.37 -6.01 -28.32
C LEU A 316 15.92 -5.42 -27.00
N GLY A 317 15.31 -5.56 -25.82
CA GLY A 317 15.17 -6.80 -25.05
C GLY A 317 16.02 -6.65 -23.76
N CYS A 318 15.37 -6.61 -22.59
CA CYS A 318 16.02 -6.76 -21.28
C CYS A 318 15.11 -7.61 -20.37
N VAL A 319 15.07 -8.91 -20.67
CA VAL A 319 14.71 -9.97 -19.73
C VAL A 319 15.91 -10.90 -19.68
N SER A 320 16.99 -10.48 -19.00
CA SER A 320 18.20 -11.30 -18.74
C SER A 320 19.32 -10.47 -18.06
N ALA A 321 19.24 -10.21 -16.76
CA ALA A 321 20.41 -9.73 -16.00
C ALA A 321 20.34 -10.00 -14.47
N ALA A 322 19.64 -11.06 -14.03
CA ALA A 322 19.68 -11.50 -12.63
C ALA A 322 20.64 -12.70 -12.40
N ALA A 323 21.47 -13.04 -13.38
CA ALA A 323 22.32 -14.25 -13.34
C ALA A 323 23.83 -13.98 -13.14
N LEU A 324 24.29 -12.73 -13.01
CA LEU A 324 25.71 -12.43 -12.81
C LEU A 324 25.89 -11.50 -11.61
N GLY A 325 26.07 -12.11 -10.44
CA GLY A 325 26.31 -11.41 -9.19
C GLY A 325 27.54 -10.52 -9.27
N GLN A 326 27.35 -9.21 -9.05
CA GLN A 326 28.40 -8.31 -8.62
C GLN A 326 27.87 -7.40 -7.51
N VAL A 327 28.45 -7.59 -6.32
CA VAL A 327 28.21 -6.85 -5.09
C VAL A 327 29.24 -5.73 -5.03
N ALA A 328 28.83 -4.49 -5.33
CA ALA A 328 29.46 -3.27 -4.86
C ALA A 328 28.67 -2.07 -5.37
N VAL A 329 27.82 -1.49 -4.52
CA VAL A 329 27.46 -0.06 -4.38
C VAL A 329 26.24 0.00 -3.46
N GLY A 330 26.43 0.59 -2.28
CA GLY A 330 25.45 0.68 -1.19
C GLY A 330 24.34 1.70 -1.41
N VAL A 331 23.50 1.43 -2.41
CA VAL A 331 22.15 2.02 -2.57
C VAL A 331 21.25 0.87 -3.02
N PRO A 332 20.28 0.39 -2.21
CA PRO A 332 19.33 -0.59 -2.70
C PRO A 332 18.38 0.11 -3.67
N CYS A 333 18.76 0.12 -4.95
CA CYS A 333 17.81 0.21 -6.05
C CYS A 333 16.99 -1.07 -6.01
N VAL A 334 15.86 -1.00 -5.32
CA VAL A 334 14.79 -2.00 -5.36
C VAL A 334 14.28 -2.00 -6.80
N ILE A 335 14.85 -2.90 -7.60
CA ILE A 335 14.52 -3.06 -9.02
C ILE A 335 13.19 -3.80 -9.08
N GLY A 336 12.24 -3.15 -9.76
CA GLY A 336 10.91 -3.68 -10.06
C GLY A 336 10.95 -5.10 -10.63
N GLY A 337 10.06 -5.92 -10.09
CA GLY A 337 9.91 -7.33 -10.46
C GLY A 337 9.91 -8.28 -9.27
N ALA A 338 9.10 -8.00 -8.25
CA ALA A 338 8.80 -8.99 -7.22
C ALA A 338 7.35 -8.84 -6.75
N THR A 339 6.57 -9.89 -6.99
CA THR A 339 5.23 -10.14 -6.45
C THR A 339 5.15 -9.78 -4.96
N SER A 340 4.36 -8.78 -4.57
CA SER A 340 4.17 -8.51 -3.12
C SER A 340 3.44 -9.69 -2.47
N GLN A 341 4.19 -10.54 -1.77
CA GLN A 341 3.69 -11.71 -1.08
C GLN A 341 2.77 -11.33 0.08
N GLY A 342 2.82 -10.10 0.60
CA GLY A 342 1.96 -9.65 1.69
C GLY A 342 0.47 -9.77 1.35
N LEU A 343 0.06 -9.21 0.22
CA LEU A 343 -1.32 -9.27 -0.25
C LEU A 343 -1.58 -10.52 -1.12
N LEU A 344 -0.56 -11.04 -1.81
CA LEU A 344 -0.65 -12.29 -2.58
C LEU A 344 -0.75 -13.56 -1.70
N SER A 345 -0.11 -13.60 -0.53
CA SER A 345 -0.25 -14.74 0.40
C SER A 345 -1.66 -14.80 1.01
N PHE A 346 -2.29 -13.64 1.19
CA PHE A 346 -3.71 -13.56 1.51
C PHE A 346 -4.59 -13.95 0.30
N TRP A 347 -4.19 -13.57 -0.92
CA TRP A 347 -4.83 -13.97 -2.19
C TRP A 347 -4.78 -15.47 -2.48
N GLU A 348 -3.74 -16.18 -1.99
CA GLU A 348 -3.60 -17.64 -2.09
C GLU A 348 -4.33 -18.38 -0.96
N LYS A 349 -4.28 -17.88 0.29
CA LYS A 349 -4.94 -18.52 1.45
C LYS A 349 -6.47 -18.39 1.51
N GLN A 350 -7.07 -17.65 0.56
CA GLN A 350 -8.53 -17.48 0.42
C GLN A 350 -9.15 -18.42 -0.63
N GLN A 351 -8.39 -19.41 -1.12
CA GLN A 351 -8.95 -20.66 -1.68
C GLN A 351 -9.70 -21.42 -0.58
#